data_AF-A0A7J6FCR2-F1
#
_entry.id   AF-A0A7J6FCR2-F1
#
_cell.length_a   1.000
_cell.length_b   1.000
_cell.length_c   1.000
_cell.angle_alpha   90.00
_cell.angle_beta   90.00
_cell.angle_gamma   90.00
#
_symmetry.space_group_name_H-M   'P 1'
#
loop_
_entity.id
_entity.type
_entity.pdbx_description
1 polymer ?
#
loop_
_entity_poly.entity_id
_entity_poly.type
_entity_poly.pdbx_seq_one_letter_code
_entity_poly.pdbx_strand_id
1 'polypeptide(L)'
;MWPRLVANKVLKKRLGSNNFVADFPINNNNNNESTTSYLPEENNNRTTPCPTFYDHDDHDHHHHTSLTLNTTIFNQHKLNVHKYKFFTSTWNVGGVEPHEDLNLDDWIDPSCDIYVFGFQEIVPLKASNVLGYSESSRIARKWNNLIRQALNKKINNKYHYNNNNPMSRESSFEEIKSFQCIISKEMVGILVSVWVRTTLRPFIKHQSVSCVGCGIMGCLGNKGAVSVRFQIHETSLCIVCSHLASGGRQGDEKYRNSNVSEVLSRTTFPRGPLLDLPQKILDHDRVIWLGDLNYRISLPEAKTRLLVDKGNWSALLENDQLRRELMDGQVFEGWQEGAIRFAPTYKYCLNSDLYFGVVNGTKGQNNIVVKHS
;
A
#
# COMPACT_ATOMS: atom_id res chain seq x y z
N MET A 1 45.31 -18.47 23.14
CA MET A 1 44.29 -17.41 23.22
C MET A 1 44.51 -16.45 22.06
N TRP A 2 43.99 -16.87 20.90
CA TRP A 2 43.67 -16.25 19.59
C TRP A 2 43.16 -17.47 18.75
N PRO A 3 42.38 -17.38 17.64
CA PRO A 3 42.20 -16.28 16.70
C PRO A 3 40.75 -16.02 16.21
N ARG A 4 40.64 -15.07 15.27
CA ARG A 4 39.56 -14.77 14.30
C ARG A 4 38.81 -16.01 13.74
N LEU A 5 37.62 -15.73 13.18
CA LEU A 5 36.69 -16.58 12.39
C LEU A 5 35.79 -17.44 13.30
N VAL A 6 34.47 -17.23 13.33
CA VAL A 6 33.52 -17.56 12.25
C VAL A 6 32.39 -16.53 12.18
N ALA A 7 32.46 -15.70 11.14
CA ALA A 7 31.27 -15.32 10.39
C ALA A 7 30.64 -16.61 9.80
N ASN A 8 29.31 -16.67 9.80
CA ASN A 8 28.43 -17.77 9.32
C ASN A 8 28.12 -18.92 10.29
N LYS A 9 27.08 -18.77 11.13
CA LYS A 9 25.99 -19.77 11.25
C LYS A 9 24.77 -19.41 12.14
N VAL A 10 24.43 -18.13 12.35
CA VAL A 10 23.15 -17.76 13.04
C VAL A 10 22.20 -16.93 12.17
N LEU A 11 22.64 -16.46 11.00
CA LEU A 11 21.81 -15.75 10.00
C LEU A 11 21.34 -16.64 8.84
N LYS A 12 21.00 -17.91 9.11
CA LYS A 12 20.17 -18.72 8.19
C LYS A 12 18.79 -18.93 8.78
N LYS A 13 18.00 -17.85 8.81
CA LYS A 13 16.55 -17.94 8.64
C LYS A 13 16.12 -16.85 7.66
N ARG A 14 15.67 -17.28 6.47
CA ARG A 14 14.71 -16.53 5.67
C ARG A 14 13.49 -16.27 6.58
N LEU A 15 13.29 -15.04 7.02
CA LEU A 15 12.07 -14.63 7.69
C LEU A 15 11.30 -13.66 6.79
N GLY A 16 10.94 -14.16 5.61
CA GLY A 16 9.69 -13.77 4.98
C GLY A 16 8.56 -14.44 5.75
N SER A 17 8.08 -13.79 6.80
CA SER A 17 6.85 -14.18 7.48
C SER A 17 5.67 -13.60 6.70
N ASN A 18 5.17 -14.43 5.79
CA ASN A 18 3.96 -14.27 4.99
C ASN A 18 2.70 -14.53 5.84
N ASN A 19 2.58 -13.89 7.01
CA ASN A 19 1.33 -13.91 7.75
C ASN A 19 0.35 -12.97 7.04
N PHE A 20 -0.27 -13.50 6.00
CA PHE A 20 -1.37 -12.90 5.27
C PHE A 20 -2.65 -13.19 6.04
N VAL A 21 -3.46 -12.16 6.26
CA VAL A 21 -4.85 -12.33 6.71
C VAL A 21 -5.73 -11.97 5.53
N ALA A 22 -6.32 -13.00 4.91
CA ALA A 22 -7.42 -12.89 3.97
C ALA A 22 -8.69 -13.42 4.65
N ASP A 23 -9.85 -12.91 4.25
CA ASP A 23 -11.13 -13.37 4.78
C ASP A 23 -11.40 -14.83 4.41
N PHE A 24 -11.54 -15.71 5.41
CA PHE A 24 -11.88 -17.13 5.20
C PHE A 24 -13.37 -17.31 4.85
N PRO A 25 -13.72 -18.27 3.96
CA PRO A 25 -15.11 -18.62 3.70
C PRO A 25 -15.72 -19.45 4.84
N ILE A 26 -17.04 -19.41 4.93
CA ILE A 26 -17.89 -20.12 5.90
C ILE A 26 -17.69 -21.65 5.77
N ASN A 27 -17.55 -22.29 6.92
CA ASN A 27 -17.41 -23.74 7.13
C ASN A 27 -18.48 -24.55 6.39
N ASN A 28 -18.06 -25.58 5.66
CA ASN A 28 -18.85 -26.80 5.47
C ASN A 28 -17.92 -28.02 5.62
N ASN A 29 -18.31 -28.90 6.54
CA ASN A 29 -17.61 -30.14 6.90
C ASN A 29 -17.46 -31.10 5.71
N ASN A 30 -16.31 -31.78 5.60
CA ASN A 30 -16.18 -33.24 5.73
C ASN A 30 -14.81 -33.76 5.22
N ASN A 31 -14.02 -34.27 6.16
CA ASN A 31 -13.34 -35.57 6.23
C ASN A 31 -12.37 -36.12 5.14
N ASN A 32 -11.30 -36.73 5.70
CA ASN A 32 -10.37 -37.78 5.22
C ASN A 32 -9.04 -37.29 4.59
N GLU A 33 -7.90 -37.42 5.30
CA GLU A 33 -6.97 -38.59 5.38
C GLU A 33 -6.23 -38.86 4.04
N SER A 34 -4.93 -39.12 3.87
CA SER A 34 -3.72 -39.27 4.71
C SER A 34 -2.45 -39.33 3.80
N THR A 35 -1.30 -38.86 4.33
CA THR A 35 0.12 -39.32 4.19
C THR A 35 0.91 -39.51 2.86
N THR A 36 2.18 -39.02 2.94
CA THR A 36 3.49 -39.58 2.45
C THR A 36 3.81 -39.53 0.94
N SER A 37 5.04 -39.36 0.41
CA SER A 37 6.40 -39.03 0.91
C SER A 37 7.43 -39.07 -0.27
N TYR A 38 8.57 -38.39 -0.11
CA TYR A 38 9.90 -38.59 -0.77
C TYR A 38 10.17 -38.22 -2.26
N LEU A 39 11.36 -37.64 -2.43
CA LEU A 39 12.15 -37.15 -3.60
C LEU A 39 13.02 -38.28 -4.23
N PRO A 40 14.02 -38.02 -5.11
CA PRO A 40 14.09 -37.32 -6.42
C PRO A 40 14.92 -38.12 -7.47
N GLU A 41 15.24 -37.53 -8.64
CA GLU A 41 16.42 -37.73 -9.55
C GLU A 41 15.99 -37.54 -11.03
N GLU A 42 16.78 -37.17 -12.03
CA GLU A 42 18.04 -36.45 -12.22
C GLU A 42 18.15 -36.14 -13.74
N ASN A 43 18.90 -35.09 -14.11
CA ASN A 43 19.74 -34.90 -15.32
C ASN A 43 19.30 -35.43 -16.72
N ASN A 44 19.29 -34.52 -17.72
CA ASN A 44 20.47 -34.40 -18.62
C ASN A 44 20.39 -33.25 -19.64
N ASN A 45 21.51 -32.53 -19.72
CA ASN A 45 21.88 -31.54 -20.73
C ASN A 45 22.16 -32.19 -22.10
N ARG A 46 21.89 -31.47 -23.20
CA ARG A 46 22.90 -31.30 -24.27
C ARG A 46 22.58 -30.16 -25.24
N THR A 47 23.67 -29.49 -25.59
CA THR A 47 23.89 -28.24 -26.31
C THR A 47 24.00 -28.44 -27.83
N THR A 48 23.44 -27.49 -28.61
CA THR A 48 23.94 -26.77 -29.82
C THR A 48 25.02 -27.42 -30.73
N PRO A 49 25.06 -27.17 -32.07
CA PRO A 49 25.16 -25.80 -32.63
C PRO A 49 24.60 -25.51 -34.06
N CYS A 50 24.45 -24.20 -34.34
CA CYS A 50 24.33 -23.60 -35.68
C CYS A 50 25.63 -23.71 -36.49
N PRO A 51 25.52 -23.57 -37.83
CA PRO A 51 26.37 -22.59 -38.52
C PRO A 51 25.65 -21.75 -39.58
N THR A 52 26.30 -20.64 -39.92
CA THR A 52 25.92 -19.50 -40.77
C THR A 52 26.42 -19.60 -42.23
N PHE A 53 25.59 -19.10 -43.17
CA PHE A 53 25.85 -18.35 -44.43
C PHE A 53 26.85 -18.85 -45.50
N TYR A 54 26.40 -19.03 -46.76
CA TYR A 54 26.49 -18.05 -47.89
C TYR A 54 25.85 -18.59 -49.20
N ASP A 55 25.57 -17.66 -50.11
CA ASP A 55 24.60 -17.63 -51.22
C ASP A 55 24.77 -18.60 -52.39
N HIS A 56 23.65 -18.96 -53.04
CA HIS A 56 23.55 -19.10 -54.50
C HIS A 56 22.12 -18.80 -54.98
N ASP A 57 22.03 -17.84 -55.89
CA ASP A 57 20.85 -17.52 -56.69
C ASP A 57 20.47 -18.72 -57.57
N ASP A 58 19.18 -19.07 -57.59
CA ASP A 58 18.56 -19.56 -58.81
C ASP A 58 17.05 -19.31 -58.78
N HIS A 59 16.59 -18.69 -59.86
CA HIS A 59 15.19 -18.48 -60.20
C HIS A 59 14.51 -19.83 -60.45
N ASP A 60 13.38 -20.11 -59.78
CA ASP A 60 12.23 -20.64 -60.52
C ASP A 60 10.89 -20.50 -59.80
N HIS A 61 9.89 -20.12 -60.60
CA HIS A 61 8.52 -19.81 -60.23
C HIS A 61 7.71 -21.06 -59.88
N HIS A 62 7.20 -21.17 -58.65
CA HIS A 62 5.94 -21.88 -58.40
C HIS A 62 5.09 -21.20 -57.32
N HIS A 63 3.79 -21.16 -57.60
CA HIS A 63 2.71 -20.48 -56.89
C HIS A 63 2.77 -20.58 -55.35
N HIS A 64 3.08 -19.46 -54.70
CA HIS A 64 2.63 -19.22 -53.33
C HIS A 64 1.37 -18.36 -53.36
N THR A 65 0.27 -18.97 -52.95
CA THR A 65 -0.92 -18.29 -52.43
C THR A 65 -0.45 -17.26 -51.40
N SER A 66 -0.44 -15.98 -51.81
CA SER A 66 -0.32 -14.86 -50.90
C SER A 66 -1.57 -14.87 -50.02
N LEU A 67 -1.49 -15.57 -48.88
CA LEU A 67 -2.33 -15.27 -47.74
C LEU A 67 -1.86 -13.88 -47.28
N THR A 68 -2.45 -12.86 -47.89
CA THR A 68 -2.63 -11.56 -47.25
C THR A 68 -3.19 -11.86 -45.87
N LEU A 69 -2.31 -11.87 -44.88
CA LEU A 69 -2.67 -12.03 -43.48
C LEU A 69 -3.44 -10.77 -43.13
N ASN A 70 -4.75 -10.92 -43.33
CA ASN A 70 -5.81 -9.97 -43.18
C ASN A 70 -5.45 -8.87 -42.18
N THR A 71 -5.32 -7.65 -42.69
CA THR A 71 -5.41 -6.37 -41.97
C THR A 71 -6.71 -6.25 -41.14
N THR A 72 -7.57 -7.27 -41.20
CA THR A 72 -8.80 -7.48 -40.43
C THR A 72 -8.60 -8.15 -39.07
N ILE A 73 -7.48 -8.86 -38.78
CA ILE A 73 -7.27 -9.52 -37.47
C ILE A 73 -6.83 -8.52 -36.38
N PHE A 74 -6.15 -7.44 -36.76
CA PHE A 74 -5.66 -6.42 -35.81
C PHE A 74 -6.69 -5.35 -35.43
N ASN A 75 -7.88 -5.33 -36.06
CA ASN A 75 -8.82 -4.21 -35.95
C ASN A 75 -10.11 -4.49 -35.16
N GLN A 76 -10.17 -5.54 -34.33
CA GLN A 76 -11.37 -5.80 -33.50
C GLN A 76 -11.15 -6.18 -32.02
N HIS A 77 -9.94 -6.07 -31.48
CA HIS A 77 -9.79 -5.96 -30.03
C HIS A 77 -9.91 -4.49 -29.64
N LYS A 78 -11.14 -3.98 -29.58
CA LYS A 78 -11.44 -2.81 -28.77
C LYS A 78 -11.07 -3.21 -27.34
N LEU A 79 -9.85 -2.88 -26.89
CA LEU A 79 -9.37 -3.19 -25.54
C LEU A 79 -10.44 -2.72 -24.57
N ASN A 80 -11.11 -3.65 -23.90
CA ASN A 80 -12.20 -3.31 -23.01
C ASN A 80 -11.60 -2.73 -21.73
N VAL A 81 -11.43 -1.41 -21.71
CA VAL A 81 -10.85 -0.69 -20.58
C VAL A 81 -11.91 -0.59 -19.49
N HIS A 82 -11.71 -1.34 -18.42
CA HIS A 82 -12.51 -1.23 -17.21
C HIS A 82 -11.97 -0.07 -16.36
N LYS A 83 -12.85 0.85 -15.99
CA LYS A 83 -12.51 1.97 -15.10
C LYS A 83 -12.97 1.65 -13.69
N TYR A 84 -12.04 1.72 -12.74
CA TYR A 84 -12.32 1.52 -11.31
C TYR A 84 -11.98 2.79 -10.54
N LYS A 85 -12.81 3.11 -9.55
CA LYS A 85 -12.58 4.19 -8.60
C LYS A 85 -11.82 3.68 -7.39
N PHE A 86 -10.71 4.34 -7.09
CA PHE A 86 -9.91 4.09 -5.90
C PHE A 86 -10.22 5.14 -4.85
N PHE A 87 -10.41 4.69 -3.61
CA PHE A 87 -10.31 5.51 -2.42
C PHE A 87 -8.99 5.16 -1.73
N THR A 88 -8.17 6.16 -1.44
CA THR A 88 -6.94 5.98 -0.67
C THR A 88 -6.96 6.95 0.50
N SER A 89 -6.64 6.46 1.69
CA SER A 89 -6.54 7.30 2.87
C SER A 89 -5.38 6.88 3.75
N THR A 90 -4.85 7.86 4.50
CA THR A 90 -3.80 7.64 5.47
C THR A 90 -4.15 8.26 6.82
N TRP A 91 -3.85 7.56 7.92
CA TRP A 91 -4.06 8.09 9.27
C TRP A 91 -2.96 7.63 10.23
N ASN A 92 -2.19 8.60 10.75
CA ASN A 92 -1.36 8.35 11.93
C ASN A 92 -2.23 8.43 13.19
N VAL A 93 -2.38 7.30 13.88
CA VAL A 93 -3.30 7.13 15.01
C VAL A 93 -2.61 7.33 16.37
N GLY A 94 -1.36 7.78 16.37
CA GLY A 94 -0.68 8.28 17.57
C GLY A 94 -0.44 7.24 18.67
N GLY A 95 -0.36 5.96 18.34
CA GLY A 95 -0.22 4.86 19.30
C GLY A 95 -1.51 4.52 20.03
N VAL A 96 -2.65 5.05 19.59
CA VAL A 96 -3.97 4.83 20.20
C VAL A 96 -4.69 3.69 19.47
N GLU A 97 -5.09 2.69 20.25
CA GLU A 97 -5.90 1.58 19.77
C GLU A 97 -7.33 2.08 19.43
N PRO A 98 -7.93 1.65 18.30
CA PRO A 98 -9.28 2.08 17.96
C PRO A 98 -10.29 1.53 18.95
N HIS A 99 -11.24 2.37 19.35
CA HIS A 99 -12.39 1.97 20.13
C HIS A 99 -13.40 1.19 19.25
N GLU A 100 -14.21 0.32 19.86
CA GLU A 100 -15.12 -0.57 19.12
C GLU A 100 -16.30 0.16 18.48
N ASP A 101 -16.62 1.36 18.95
CA ASP A 101 -17.70 2.22 18.45
C ASP A 101 -17.22 3.30 17.46
N LEU A 102 -15.92 3.28 17.09
CA LEU A 102 -15.36 4.26 16.18
C LEU A 102 -16.10 4.23 14.84
N ASN A 103 -16.80 5.32 14.53
CA ASN A 103 -17.54 5.46 13.28
C ASN A 103 -16.60 5.91 12.15
N LEU A 104 -16.55 5.15 11.06
CA LEU A 104 -15.75 5.45 9.86
C LEU A 104 -16.61 5.93 8.68
N ASP A 105 -17.92 6.07 8.85
CA ASP A 105 -18.84 6.37 7.74
C ASP A 105 -18.51 7.69 7.04
N ASP A 106 -18.21 8.75 7.80
CA ASP A 106 -17.88 10.07 7.24
C ASP A 106 -16.49 10.11 6.59
N TRP A 107 -15.64 9.12 6.88
CA TRP A 107 -14.31 9.03 6.30
C TRP A 107 -14.30 8.34 4.93
N ILE A 108 -15.29 7.49 4.65
CA ILE A 108 -15.29 6.58 3.50
C ILE A 108 -16.21 7.12 2.40
N ASP A 109 -15.70 7.26 1.17
CA ASP A 109 -16.55 7.52 -0.01
C ASP A 109 -17.20 6.22 -0.51
N PRO A 110 -18.53 6.04 -0.38
CA PRO A 110 -19.21 4.79 -0.76
C PRO A 110 -19.28 4.56 -2.28
N SER A 111 -18.87 5.53 -3.10
CA SER A 111 -18.93 5.44 -4.56
C SER A 111 -17.80 4.63 -5.19
N CYS A 112 -16.77 4.28 -4.40
CA CYS A 112 -15.55 3.62 -4.88
C CYS A 112 -15.68 2.09 -5.06
N ASP A 113 -14.72 1.52 -5.79
CA ASP A 113 -14.63 0.08 -6.11
C ASP A 113 -13.51 -0.60 -5.32
N ILE A 114 -12.44 0.14 -5.04
CA ILE A 114 -11.23 -0.31 -4.36
C ILE A 114 -10.88 0.72 -3.29
N TYR A 115 -10.55 0.26 -2.10
CA TYR A 115 -10.20 1.08 -0.95
C TYR A 115 -8.82 0.68 -0.43
N VAL A 116 -8.00 1.67 -0.13
CA VAL A 116 -6.67 1.51 0.46
C VAL A 116 -6.62 2.33 1.73
N PHE A 117 -6.36 1.67 2.86
CA PHE A 117 -6.20 2.34 4.14
C PHE A 117 -4.76 2.13 4.64
N GLY A 118 -4.03 3.24 4.78
CA GLY A 118 -2.73 3.29 5.41
C GLY A 118 -2.83 3.85 6.83
N PHE A 119 -2.17 3.20 7.78
CA PHE A 119 -2.07 3.69 9.14
C PHE A 119 -0.61 3.78 9.60
N GLN A 120 -0.35 4.75 10.47
CA GLN A 120 0.95 4.90 11.14
C GLN A 120 0.73 4.98 12.65
N GLU A 121 1.72 4.55 13.41
CA GLU A 121 1.64 4.48 14.88
C GLU A 121 0.44 3.67 15.38
N ILE A 122 0.10 2.52 14.77
CA ILE A 122 -1.00 1.67 15.28
C ILE A 122 -0.72 1.05 16.65
N VAL A 123 0.54 1.10 17.11
CA VAL A 123 1.00 0.64 18.43
C VAL A 123 1.83 1.75 19.07
N PRO A 124 1.80 1.88 20.41
CA PRO A 124 2.74 2.76 21.10
C PRO A 124 4.17 2.25 20.91
N LEU A 125 5.12 3.17 20.74
CA LEU A 125 6.55 2.83 20.60
C LEU A 125 7.13 2.41 21.94
N LYS A 126 6.93 1.14 22.28
CA LYS A 126 7.58 0.44 23.39
C LYS A 126 8.59 -0.56 22.84
N ALA A 127 9.69 -0.81 23.54
CA ALA A 127 10.71 -1.79 23.12
C ALA A 127 10.10 -3.19 22.85
N SER A 128 9.09 -3.57 23.64
CA SER A 128 8.31 -4.79 23.44
C SER A 128 7.59 -4.85 22.10
N ASN A 129 7.11 -3.71 21.58
CA ASN A 129 6.29 -3.63 20.37
C ASN A 129 7.16 -3.56 19.11
N VAL A 130 8.41 -3.13 19.25
CA VAL A 130 9.42 -3.18 18.19
C VAL A 130 9.99 -4.60 18.04
N LEU A 131 10.05 -5.37 19.14
CA LEU A 131 10.60 -6.74 19.17
C LEU A 131 9.54 -7.84 19.12
N GLY A 132 8.28 -7.54 19.46
CA GLY A 132 7.16 -8.47 19.55
C GLY A 132 6.03 -8.13 18.58
N TYR A 133 5.75 -9.06 17.66
CA TYR A 133 4.75 -8.90 16.59
C TYR A 133 3.30 -9.05 17.04
N SER A 134 3.04 -9.64 18.22
CA SER A 134 1.68 -10.05 18.62
C SER A 134 0.72 -8.88 18.86
N GLU A 135 1.22 -7.75 19.38
CA GLU A 135 0.38 -6.59 19.69
C GLU A 135 -0.08 -5.86 18.41
N SER A 136 0.85 -5.62 17.47
CA SER A 136 0.53 -4.96 16.20
C SER A 136 -0.47 -5.76 15.37
N SER A 137 -0.34 -7.10 15.32
CA SER A 137 -1.29 -7.95 14.60
C SER A 137 -2.70 -7.92 15.23
N ARG A 138 -2.78 -7.89 16.57
CA ARG A 138 -4.06 -7.77 17.28
C ARG A 138 -4.76 -6.46 16.96
N ILE A 139 -4.02 -5.34 16.98
CA ILE A 139 -4.58 -4.02 16.68
C ILE A 139 -4.93 -3.88 15.20
N ALA A 140 -4.10 -4.41 14.29
CA ALA A 140 -4.42 -4.45 12.87
C ALA A 140 -5.73 -5.19 12.59
N ARG A 141 -6.00 -6.30 13.29
CA ARG A 141 -7.28 -7.01 13.19
C ARG A 141 -8.47 -6.18 13.66
N LYS A 142 -8.31 -5.36 14.72
CA LYS A 142 -9.36 -4.43 15.16
C LYS A 142 -9.68 -3.38 14.10
N TRP A 143 -8.66 -2.75 13.53
CA TRP A 143 -8.83 -1.82 12.40
C TRP A 143 -9.55 -2.49 11.21
N ASN A 144 -9.12 -3.69 10.82
CA ASN A 144 -9.75 -4.42 9.73
C ASN A 144 -11.22 -4.77 10.01
N ASN A 145 -11.58 -5.04 11.27
CA ASN A 145 -12.97 -5.30 11.65
C ASN A 145 -13.84 -4.04 11.51
N LEU A 146 -13.37 -2.89 11.98
CA LEU A 146 -14.08 -1.61 11.83
C LEU A 146 -14.26 -1.23 10.37
N ILE A 147 -13.20 -1.35 9.55
CA ILE A 147 -13.27 -1.07 8.12
C ILE A 147 -14.28 -1.99 7.43
N ARG A 148 -14.26 -3.30 7.74
CA ARG A 148 -15.23 -4.26 7.19
C ARG A 148 -16.66 -3.87 7.52
N GLN A 149 -16.92 -3.50 8.77
CA GLN A 149 -18.25 -3.11 9.24
C GLN A 149 -18.74 -1.85 8.51
N ALA A 150 -17.87 -0.84 8.38
CA ALA A 150 -18.21 0.40 7.67
C ALA A 150 -18.49 0.15 6.18
N LEU A 151 -17.60 -0.56 5.47
CA LEU A 151 -17.76 -0.85 4.04
C LEU A 151 -18.98 -1.73 3.72
N ASN A 152 -19.38 -2.62 4.63
CA ASN A 152 -20.48 -3.57 4.42
C ASN A 152 -21.75 -3.23 5.23
N LYS A 153 -21.89 -2.01 5.76
CA LYS A 153 -23.00 -1.61 6.64
C LYS A 153 -24.39 -1.85 6.03
N LYS A 154 -24.58 -1.47 4.76
CA LYS A 154 -25.86 -1.69 4.02
C LYS A 154 -26.22 -3.18 3.91
N ILE A 155 -25.23 -4.06 3.73
CA ILE A 155 -25.42 -5.52 3.69
C ILE A 155 -25.91 -6.02 5.04
N ASN A 156 -25.22 -5.64 6.11
CA ASN A 156 -25.53 -6.08 7.47
C ASN A 156 -26.96 -5.68 7.87
N ASN A 157 -27.36 -4.45 7.56
CA ASN A 157 -28.70 -3.95 7.85
C ASN A 157 -29.79 -4.71 7.11
N LYS A 158 -29.59 -5.05 5.82
CA LYS A 158 -30.55 -5.85 5.05
C LYS A 158 -30.68 -7.28 5.56
N TYR A 159 -29.57 -7.93 5.91
CA TYR A 159 -29.62 -9.26 6.53
C TYR A 159 -30.39 -9.24 7.85
N HIS A 160 -30.15 -8.25 8.71
CA HIS A 160 -30.90 -8.11 9.97
C HIS A 160 -32.39 -7.84 9.75
N TYR A 161 -32.74 -6.96 8.81
CA TYR A 161 -34.15 -6.66 8.49
C TYR A 161 -34.90 -7.89 7.95
N ASN A 162 -34.30 -8.60 6.99
CA ASN A 162 -34.93 -9.77 6.37
C ASN A 162 -35.13 -10.94 7.36
N ASN A 163 -34.21 -11.14 8.31
CA ASN A 163 -34.37 -12.16 9.35
C ASN A 163 -35.49 -11.83 10.34
N ASN A 164 -35.76 -10.54 10.57
CA ASN A 164 -36.78 -10.09 11.51
C ASN A 164 -38.15 -9.83 10.85
N ASN A 165 -38.23 -9.76 9.52
CA ASN A 165 -39.47 -9.55 8.76
C ASN A 165 -39.44 -10.32 7.42
N PRO A 166 -39.79 -11.62 7.41
CA PRO A 166 -39.73 -12.46 6.21
C PRO A 166 -40.76 -12.09 5.12
N MET A 167 -41.72 -11.21 5.40
CA MET A 167 -42.88 -10.94 4.55
C MET A 167 -42.76 -9.65 3.69
N SER A 168 -41.74 -8.83 3.90
CA SER A 168 -41.49 -7.59 3.14
C SER A 168 -40.38 -7.79 2.10
N ARG A 169 -40.69 -8.50 1.01
CA ARG A 169 -39.75 -8.82 -0.08
C ARG A 169 -39.68 -7.80 -1.20
N GLU A 170 -40.37 -6.68 -1.08
CA GLU A 170 -40.29 -5.60 -2.08
C GLU A 170 -39.30 -4.54 -1.63
N SER A 171 -38.11 -4.54 -2.23
CA SER A 171 -37.23 -3.38 -2.21
C SER A 171 -36.42 -3.32 -3.51
N SER A 172 -36.29 -2.10 -4.02
CA SER A 172 -35.54 -1.67 -5.20
C SER A 172 -34.24 -2.45 -5.45
N PHE A 173 -33.97 -2.72 -6.73
CA PHE A 173 -32.72 -3.31 -7.25
C PHE A 173 -31.52 -2.35 -7.09
N GLU A 174 -31.29 -1.76 -5.92
CA GLU A 174 -29.96 -1.20 -5.64
C GLU A 174 -28.98 -2.36 -5.51
N GLU A 175 -27.99 -2.40 -6.40
CA GLU A 175 -26.91 -3.37 -6.35
C GLU A 175 -26.14 -3.21 -5.04
N ILE A 176 -26.29 -4.20 -4.16
CA ILE A 176 -25.63 -4.20 -2.86
C ILE A 176 -24.17 -4.59 -3.05
N LYS A 177 -23.29 -3.61 -2.84
CA LYS A 177 -21.85 -3.80 -2.96
C LYS A 177 -21.30 -4.44 -1.69
N SER A 178 -20.68 -5.60 -1.83
CA SER A 178 -19.89 -6.24 -0.78
C SER A 178 -18.41 -6.01 -1.03
N PHE A 179 -17.66 -5.81 0.06
CA PHE A 179 -16.23 -5.59 0.05
C PHE A 179 -15.51 -6.63 0.92
N GLN A 180 -14.35 -7.09 0.44
CA GLN A 180 -13.48 -8.01 1.14
C GLN A 180 -12.04 -7.50 1.17
N CYS A 181 -11.30 -7.84 2.23
CA CYS A 181 -9.88 -7.53 2.32
C CYS A 181 -9.10 -8.53 1.46
N ILE A 182 -8.31 -8.03 0.49
CA ILE A 182 -7.43 -8.89 -0.32
C ILE A 182 -6.04 -9.00 0.28
N ILE A 183 -5.61 -7.99 1.04
CA ILE A 183 -4.31 -7.96 1.68
C ILE A 183 -4.31 -6.95 2.83
N SER A 184 -3.75 -7.37 3.96
CA SER A 184 -3.49 -6.52 5.12
C SER A 184 -2.10 -6.87 5.62
N LYS A 185 -1.26 -5.85 5.80
CA LYS A 185 0.10 -6.04 6.33
C LYS A 185 0.53 -4.90 7.21
N GLU A 186 1.11 -5.26 8.34
CA GLU A 186 1.79 -4.39 9.27
C GLU A 186 3.31 -4.60 9.31
N MET A 187 4.03 -3.53 9.64
CA MET A 187 5.43 -3.52 10.07
C MET A 187 5.54 -2.56 11.27
N VAL A 188 5.66 -3.14 12.47
CA VAL A 188 5.69 -2.40 13.75
C VAL A 188 4.47 -1.48 13.87
N GLY A 189 4.61 -0.18 13.61
CA GLY A 189 3.54 0.81 13.71
C GLY A 189 2.88 1.17 12.38
N ILE A 190 3.35 0.65 11.25
CA ILE A 190 2.79 0.94 9.92
C ILE A 190 1.86 -0.20 9.53
N LEU A 191 0.66 0.12 9.05
CA LEU A 191 -0.30 -0.85 8.52
C LEU A 191 -0.81 -0.37 7.16
N VAL A 192 -1.00 -1.29 6.24
CA VAL A 192 -1.73 -1.07 4.99
C VAL A 192 -2.75 -2.19 4.80
N SER A 193 -3.96 -1.84 4.41
CA SER A 193 -4.98 -2.81 3.99
C SER A 193 -5.62 -2.37 2.68
N VAL A 194 -5.87 -3.34 1.78
CA VAL A 194 -6.56 -3.11 0.50
C VAL A 194 -7.83 -3.93 0.48
N TRP A 195 -8.94 -3.25 0.23
CA TRP A 195 -10.28 -3.78 0.19
C TRP A 195 -10.87 -3.57 -1.19
N VAL A 196 -11.56 -4.57 -1.71
CA VAL A 196 -12.12 -4.54 -3.06
C VAL A 196 -13.52 -5.08 -3.06
N ARG A 197 -14.33 -4.66 -4.04
CA ARG A 197 -15.61 -5.31 -4.26
C ARG A 197 -15.43 -6.80 -4.46
N THR A 198 -16.30 -7.60 -3.86
CA THR A 198 -16.29 -9.06 -3.96
C THR A 198 -16.35 -9.52 -5.41
N THR A 199 -17.08 -8.80 -6.28
CA THR A 199 -17.15 -9.07 -7.73
C THR A 199 -15.84 -8.83 -8.48
N LEU A 200 -14.91 -8.02 -7.93
CA LEU A 200 -13.60 -7.78 -8.54
C LEU A 200 -12.56 -8.84 -8.16
N ARG A 201 -12.80 -9.60 -7.08
CA ARG A 201 -11.84 -10.57 -6.55
C ARG A 201 -11.29 -11.59 -7.57
N PRO A 202 -12.09 -12.14 -8.51
CA PRO A 202 -11.58 -13.07 -9.54
C PRO A 202 -10.53 -12.47 -10.47
N PHE A 203 -10.53 -11.15 -10.63
CA PHE A 203 -9.62 -10.42 -11.52
C PHE A 203 -8.33 -9.98 -10.82
N ILE A 204 -8.19 -10.25 -9.51
CA ILE A 204 -7.03 -9.82 -8.73
C ILE A 204 -6.05 -10.97 -8.55
N LYS A 205 -4.81 -10.75 -8.99
CA LYS A 205 -3.72 -11.74 -9.00
C LYS A 205 -2.43 -11.16 -8.44
N HIS A 206 -1.46 -12.05 -8.23
CA HIS A 206 -0.05 -11.72 -7.96
C HIS A 206 0.21 -10.81 -6.76
N GLN A 207 -0.64 -10.91 -5.74
CA GLN A 207 -0.49 -10.17 -4.48
C GLN A 207 0.87 -10.44 -3.86
N SER A 208 1.59 -9.39 -3.46
CA SER A 208 2.87 -9.52 -2.78
C SER A 208 3.15 -8.29 -1.91
N VAL A 209 4.08 -8.44 -0.97
CA VAL A 209 4.38 -7.45 0.06
C VAL A 209 5.87 -7.31 0.21
N SER A 210 6.34 -6.09 0.44
CA SER A 210 7.70 -5.78 0.82
C SER A 210 7.68 -4.79 1.98
N CYS A 211 8.42 -5.07 3.05
CA CYS A 211 8.55 -4.15 4.19
C CYS A 211 9.99 -3.64 4.25
N VAL A 212 10.16 -2.32 4.29
CA VAL A 212 11.47 -1.66 4.39
C VAL A 212 11.48 -0.82 5.65
N GLY A 213 12.29 -1.19 6.64
CA GLY A 213 12.51 -0.38 7.84
C GLY A 213 13.64 0.64 7.63
N CYS A 214 13.38 1.90 7.98
CA CYS A 214 14.29 3.05 7.86
C CYS A 214 14.63 3.70 9.22
N GLY A 215 14.25 3.07 10.34
CA GLY A 215 14.49 3.62 11.68
C GLY A 215 15.94 3.41 12.16
N ILE A 216 16.14 3.16 13.46
CA ILE A 216 17.47 3.09 14.08
C ILE A 216 18.37 2.11 13.30
N MET A 217 19.56 2.56 12.91
CA MET A 217 20.55 1.83 12.10
C MET A 217 20.03 1.33 10.71
N GLY A 218 19.00 1.95 10.14
CA GLY A 218 18.45 1.54 8.84
C GLY A 218 17.72 0.18 8.86
N CYS A 219 17.40 -0.34 10.05
CA CYS A 219 16.82 -1.68 10.21
C CYS A 219 15.63 -1.74 11.18
N LEU A 220 15.56 -0.87 12.20
CA LEU A 220 14.51 -0.95 13.23
C LEU A 220 13.20 -0.27 12.77
N GLY A 221 12.10 -1.01 12.75
CA GLY A 221 10.91 -0.73 11.92
C GLY A 221 9.90 0.33 12.39
N ASN A 222 10.26 1.31 13.24
CA ASN A 222 9.31 2.39 13.61
C ASN A 222 9.17 3.48 12.54
N LYS A 223 10.03 3.45 11.52
CA LYS A 223 10.02 4.29 10.33
C LYS A 223 10.31 3.41 9.12
N GLY A 224 9.85 3.83 7.95
CA GLY A 224 10.01 3.08 6.70
C GLY A 224 8.69 2.94 5.93
N ALA A 225 8.49 1.82 5.25
CA ALA A 225 7.28 1.59 4.47
C ALA A 225 6.86 0.11 4.43
N VAL A 226 5.56 -0.09 4.24
CA VAL A 226 4.96 -1.34 3.80
C VAL A 226 4.43 -1.13 2.39
N SER A 227 4.96 -1.88 1.44
CA SER A 227 4.62 -1.82 0.03
C SER A 227 3.85 -3.07 -0.37
N VAL A 228 2.74 -2.90 -1.07
CA VAL A 228 1.83 -3.95 -1.54
C VAL A 228 1.77 -3.90 -3.05
N ARG A 229 2.10 -5.01 -3.71
CA ARG A 229 1.84 -5.22 -5.13
C ARG A 229 0.60 -6.06 -5.31
N PHE A 230 -0.20 -5.75 -6.31
CA PHE A 230 -1.17 -6.68 -6.90
C PHE A 230 -1.42 -6.31 -8.37
N GLN A 231 -2.08 -7.19 -9.09
CA GLN A 231 -2.54 -6.95 -10.46
C GLN A 231 -4.06 -7.08 -10.50
N ILE A 232 -4.74 -6.16 -11.18
CA ILE A 232 -6.16 -6.26 -11.50
C ILE A 232 -6.31 -6.31 -13.02
N HIS A 233 -6.92 -7.38 -13.54
CA HIS A 233 -6.84 -7.74 -14.97
C HIS A 233 -5.39 -7.79 -15.44
N GLU A 234 -5.01 -6.89 -16.34
CA GLU A 234 -3.65 -6.76 -16.89
C GLU A 234 -2.93 -5.51 -16.37
N THR A 235 -3.49 -4.78 -15.40
CA THR A 235 -2.87 -3.59 -14.82
C THR A 235 -2.22 -3.92 -13.49
N SER A 236 -0.91 -3.72 -13.41
CA SER A 236 -0.10 -3.87 -12.20
C SER A 236 -0.17 -2.61 -11.33
N LEU A 237 -0.33 -2.81 -10.02
CA LEU A 237 -0.38 -1.74 -9.04
C LEU A 237 0.62 -1.95 -7.92
N CYS A 238 1.24 -0.86 -7.45
CA CYS A 238 2.01 -0.82 -6.23
C CYS A 238 1.47 0.26 -5.28
N ILE A 239 1.09 -0.15 -4.08
CA ILE A 239 0.65 0.73 -3.00
C ILE A 239 1.76 0.81 -1.97
N VAL A 240 2.24 2.01 -1.66
CA VAL A 240 3.28 2.26 -0.66
C VAL A 240 2.66 3.03 0.49
N CYS A 241 2.63 2.46 1.69
CA CYS A 241 2.26 3.15 2.92
C CYS A 241 3.52 3.39 3.76
N SER A 242 3.87 4.65 3.99
CA SER A 242 5.13 5.02 4.66
C SER A 242 4.93 5.82 5.94
N HIS A 243 5.95 5.76 6.80
CA HIS A 243 6.13 6.64 7.94
C HIS A 243 7.59 7.11 7.92
N LEU A 244 7.83 8.30 7.38
CA LEU A 244 9.18 8.83 7.16
C LEU A 244 9.71 9.56 8.40
N ALA A 245 11.02 9.84 8.41
CA ALA A 245 11.71 10.54 9.49
C ALA A 245 10.97 11.82 9.92
N SER A 246 10.70 11.92 11.22
CA SER A 246 10.15 13.12 11.84
C SER A 246 11.25 14.15 12.09
N GLY A 247 10.85 15.36 12.52
CA GLY A 247 11.78 16.44 12.82
C GLY A 247 11.40 17.72 12.09
N GLY A 248 11.59 18.85 12.78
CA GLY A 248 11.27 20.20 12.28
C GLY A 248 12.47 21.14 12.24
N ARG A 249 13.68 20.63 12.46
CA ARG A 249 14.91 21.41 12.33
C ARG A 249 15.21 21.62 10.84
N GLN A 250 15.89 22.71 10.54
CA GLN A 250 16.39 22.96 9.19
C GLN A 250 17.33 21.82 8.77
N GLY A 251 17.09 21.22 7.60
CA GLY A 251 17.86 20.09 7.10
C GLY A 251 17.25 18.72 7.40
N ASP A 252 16.24 18.63 8.28
CA ASP A 252 15.59 17.35 8.60
C ASP A 252 14.88 16.72 7.37
N GLU A 253 14.54 17.53 6.36
CA GLU A 253 14.00 17.07 5.08
C GLU A 253 14.93 16.06 4.39
N LYS A 254 16.25 16.18 4.56
CA LYS A 254 17.22 15.27 3.97
C LYS A 254 17.10 13.85 4.51
N TYR A 255 16.71 13.68 5.78
CA TYR A 255 16.46 12.35 6.35
C TYR A 255 15.19 11.72 5.77
N ARG A 256 14.16 12.52 5.48
CA ARG A 256 12.95 12.06 4.77
C ARG A 256 13.27 11.65 3.36
N ASN A 257 14.04 12.46 2.62
CA ASN A 257 14.49 12.15 1.26
C ASN A 257 15.30 10.84 1.26
N SER A 258 16.23 10.68 2.21
CA SER A 258 17.00 9.44 2.37
C SER A 258 16.11 8.22 2.63
N ASN A 259 15.09 8.33 3.48
CA ASN A 259 14.10 7.26 3.68
C ASN A 259 13.34 6.93 2.38
N VAL A 260 12.97 7.92 1.59
CA VAL A 260 12.30 7.71 0.28
C VAL A 260 13.22 6.93 -0.66
N SER A 261 14.49 7.36 -0.81
CA SER A 261 15.48 6.65 -1.63
C SER A 261 15.72 5.21 -1.15
N GLU A 262 15.73 5.00 0.17
CA GLU A 262 15.88 3.70 0.77
C GLU A 262 14.67 2.79 0.49
N VAL A 263 13.45 3.32 0.61
CA VAL A 263 12.20 2.59 0.27
C VAL A 263 12.17 2.24 -1.21
N LEU A 264 12.51 3.16 -2.11
CA LEU A 264 12.56 2.93 -3.56
C LEU A 264 13.59 1.84 -3.92
N SER A 265 14.79 1.92 -3.34
CA SER A 265 15.89 1.01 -3.67
C SER A 265 15.70 -0.39 -3.08
N ARG A 266 15.28 -0.51 -1.82
CA ARG A 266 15.18 -1.79 -1.09
C ARG A 266 13.86 -2.51 -1.30
N THR A 267 12.77 -1.80 -1.65
CA THR A 267 11.51 -2.48 -1.98
C THR A 267 11.74 -3.39 -3.18
N THR A 268 11.38 -4.66 -3.00
CA THR A 268 11.45 -5.66 -4.06
C THR A 268 10.34 -6.67 -3.88
N PHE A 269 9.74 -7.06 -5.00
CA PHE A 269 8.76 -8.14 -5.10
C PHE A 269 9.37 -9.33 -5.88
N PRO A 270 8.85 -10.55 -5.73
CA PRO A 270 9.28 -11.69 -6.54
C PRO A 270 8.72 -11.58 -7.95
N ARG A 271 9.56 -11.77 -8.99
CA ARG A 271 9.16 -11.79 -10.41
C ARG A 271 8.17 -12.89 -10.76
N GLY A 272 8.08 -13.92 -9.91
CA GLY A 272 7.31 -15.12 -10.20
C GLY A 272 8.00 -16.01 -11.25
N PRO A 273 7.59 -17.28 -11.37
CA PRO A 273 8.31 -18.25 -12.20
C PRO A 273 8.03 -18.13 -13.71
N LEU A 274 6.95 -17.45 -14.14
CA LEU A 274 6.43 -17.57 -15.52
C LEU A 274 6.09 -16.24 -16.22
N LEU A 275 5.97 -15.10 -15.50
CA LEU A 275 5.33 -13.89 -16.03
C LEU A 275 6.17 -12.60 -15.93
N ASP A 276 7.46 -12.71 -15.58
CA ASP A 276 8.38 -11.57 -15.35
C ASP A 276 7.69 -10.35 -14.70
N LEU A 277 7.02 -10.60 -13.57
CA LEU A 277 6.18 -9.60 -12.90
C LEU A 277 7.03 -8.41 -12.40
N PRO A 278 6.46 -7.18 -12.35
CA PRO A 278 7.12 -6.00 -11.81
C PRO A 278 7.81 -6.25 -10.47
N GLN A 279 9.07 -5.81 -10.37
CA GLN A 279 9.95 -6.14 -9.26
C GLN A 279 10.14 -4.96 -8.30
N LYS A 280 10.35 -3.76 -8.84
CA LYS A 280 10.52 -2.50 -8.12
C LYS A 280 9.22 -1.69 -8.12
N ILE A 281 9.13 -0.72 -7.22
CA ILE A 281 7.95 0.14 -7.08
C ILE A 281 7.58 0.78 -8.43
N LEU A 282 8.57 1.39 -9.10
CA LEU A 282 8.36 2.14 -10.33
C LEU A 282 8.22 1.27 -11.59
N ASP A 283 8.34 -0.06 -11.48
CA ASP A 283 8.10 -1.00 -12.59
C ASP A 283 6.59 -1.24 -12.84
N HIS A 284 5.71 -0.75 -11.95
CA HIS A 284 4.27 -1.00 -12.02
C HIS A 284 3.55 0.08 -12.84
N ASP A 285 2.46 -0.30 -13.50
CA ASP A 285 1.66 0.62 -14.34
C ASP A 285 1.07 1.78 -13.54
N ARG A 286 0.67 1.51 -12.29
CA ARG A 286 0.11 2.50 -11.37
C ARG A 286 0.75 2.37 -9.99
N VAL A 287 1.24 3.48 -9.46
CA VAL A 287 1.80 3.53 -8.12
C VAL A 287 1.07 4.57 -7.30
N ILE A 288 0.68 4.21 -6.08
CA ILE A 288 0.11 5.14 -5.10
C ILE A 288 1.01 5.12 -3.87
N TRP A 289 1.58 6.28 -3.53
CA TRP A 289 2.36 6.45 -2.32
C TRP A 289 1.59 7.33 -1.35
N LEU A 290 1.24 6.77 -0.21
CA LEU A 290 0.56 7.44 0.89
C LEU A 290 1.32 7.25 2.21
N GLY A 291 0.91 7.96 3.25
CA GLY A 291 1.47 7.76 4.58
C GLY A 291 1.67 9.05 5.37
N ASP A 292 2.36 8.91 6.49
CA ASP A 292 2.89 10.05 7.24
C ASP A 292 4.29 10.39 6.72
N LEU A 293 4.32 11.22 5.68
CA LEU A 293 5.55 11.65 5.02
C LEU A 293 6.38 12.63 5.87
N ASN A 294 5.78 13.19 6.94
CA ASN A 294 6.45 14.05 7.92
C ASN A 294 7.11 15.34 7.38
N TYR A 295 6.90 15.72 6.11
CA TYR A 295 7.33 17.02 5.59
C TYR A 295 6.62 18.17 6.32
N ARG A 296 7.33 19.29 6.48
CA ARG A 296 6.91 20.42 7.33
C ARG A 296 6.74 21.68 6.51
N ILE A 297 5.96 22.63 7.05
CA ILE A 297 5.96 24.00 6.55
C ILE A 297 7.24 24.70 6.99
N SER A 298 8.00 25.22 6.04
CA SER A 298 9.26 25.93 6.26
C SER A 298 9.05 27.41 6.61
N LEU A 299 8.27 27.66 7.66
CA LEU A 299 8.01 29.00 8.20
C LEU A 299 8.23 29.02 9.71
N PRO A 300 8.60 30.19 10.29
CA PRO A 300 8.60 30.36 11.74
C PRO A 300 7.21 30.09 12.33
N GLU A 301 7.16 29.42 13.49
CA GLU A 301 5.92 28.96 14.12
C GLU A 301 4.86 30.07 14.25
N ALA A 302 5.25 31.27 14.70
CA ALA A 302 4.34 32.40 14.84
C ALA A 302 3.66 32.80 13.52
N LYS A 303 4.41 32.76 12.40
CA LYS A 303 3.88 33.06 11.07
C LYS A 303 2.99 31.92 10.57
N THR A 304 3.39 30.68 10.81
CA THR A 304 2.60 29.49 10.47
C THR A 304 1.24 29.53 11.17
N ARG A 305 1.20 29.81 12.48
CA ARG A 305 -0.04 29.95 13.26
C ARG A 305 -0.93 31.06 12.71
N LEU A 306 -0.37 32.24 12.44
CA LEU A 306 -1.13 33.35 11.87
C LEU A 306 -1.76 33.01 10.51
N LEU A 307 -1.10 32.23 9.66
CA LEU A 307 -1.67 31.78 8.39
C LEU A 307 -2.76 30.72 8.58
N VAL A 308 -2.59 29.83 9.57
CA VAL A 308 -3.61 28.85 9.96
C VAL A 308 -4.87 29.54 10.48
N ASP A 309 -4.73 30.51 11.38
CA ASP A 309 -5.86 31.26 11.95
C ASP A 309 -6.63 32.04 10.86
N LYS A 310 -5.94 32.46 9.80
CA LYS A 310 -6.55 33.13 8.63
C LYS A 310 -7.14 32.17 7.60
N GLY A 311 -6.97 30.86 7.76
CA GLY A 311 -7.36 29.88 6.76
C GLY A 311 -6.59 30.00 5.44
N ASN A 312 -5.40 30.58 5.44
CA ASN A 312 -4.62 30.83 4.21
C ASN A 312 -3.73 29.62 3.87
N TRP A 313 -4.35 28.56 3.37
CA TRP A 313 -3.68 27.31 3.01
C TRP A 313 -2.71 27.48 1.84
N SER A 314 -3.02 28.33 0.86
CA SER A 314 -2.16 28.60 -0.29
C SER A 314 -0.79 29.12 0.14
N ALA A 315 -0.75 30.10 1.05
CA ALA A 315 0.52 30.64 1.56
C ALA A 315 1.32 29.63 2.40
N LEU A 316 0.65 28.71 3.10
CA LEU A 316 1.34 27.60 3.78
C LEU A 316 1.97 26.65 2.76
N LEU A 317 1.22 26.27 1.71
CA LEU A 317 1.65 25.34 0.68
C LEU A 317 2.85 25.84 -0.13
N GLU A 318 2.96 27.16 -0.35
CA GLU A 318 4.17 27.76 -0.96
C GLU A 318 5.45 27.47 -0.17
N ASN A 319 5.32 27.15 1.12
CA ASN A 319 6.43 26.86 2.02
C ASN A 319 6.45 25.39 2.46
N ASP A 320 5.63 24.54 1.84
CA ASP A 320 5.60 23.11 2.14
C ASP A 320 6.84 22.41 1.59
N GLN A 321 7.50 21.60 2.44
CA GLN A 321 8.72 20.91 2.04
C GLN A 321 8.47 19.86 0.95
N LEU A 322 7.39 19.07 1.02
CA LEU A 322 7.13 18.04 0.01
C LEU A 322 6.86 18.68 -1.35
N ARG A 323 6.09 19.77 -1.38
CA ARG A 323 5.81 20.50 -2.61
C ARG A 323 7.08 20.99 -3.29
N ARG A 324 8.08 21.45 -2.53
CA ARG A 324 9.39 21.80 -3.09
C ARG A 324 10.12 20.59 -3.64
N GLU A 325 10.16 19.47 -2.93
CA GLU A 325 10.79 18.23 -3.41
C GLU A 325 10.14 17.70 -4.71
N LEU A 326 8.82 17.89 -4.87
CA LEU A 326 8.08 17.58 -6.09
C LEU A 326 8.42 18.54 -7.25
N MET A 327 8.62 19.83 -6.96
CA MET A 327 8.94 20.85 -7.97
C MET A 327 10.39 20.82 -8.42
N ASP A 328 11.32 20.57 -7.50
CA ASP A 328 12.76 20.61 -7.75
C ASP A 328 13.30 19.32 -8.40
N GLY A 329 12.42 18.33 -8.66
CA GLY A 329 12.77 17.10 -9.37
C GLY A 329 13.72 16.19 -8.60
N GLN A 330 13.59 16.10 -7.27
CA GLN A 330 14.46 15.29 -6.43
C GLN A 330 13.89 13.86 -6.25
N VAL A 331 13.78 13.38 -5.01
CA VAL A 331 13.34 12.00 -4.70
C VAL A 331 11.90 11.68 -5.13
N PHE A 332 11.12 12.70 -5.45
CA PHE A 332 9.76 12.59 -5.96
C PHE A 332 9.60 13.11 -7.40
N GLU A 333 10.67 13.10 -8.20
CA GLU A 333 10.57 13.39 -9.63
C GLU A 333 9.51 12.49 -10.31
N GLY A 334 8.62 13.11 -11.10
CA GLY A 334 7.55 12.43 -11.83
C GLY A 334 6.30 12.06 -11.00
N TRP A 335 6.31 12.28 -9.69
CA TRP A 335 5.14 12.06 -8.84
C TRP A 335 4.12 13.19 -8.97
N GLN A 336 2.86 12.87 -8.71
CA GLN A 336 1.75 13.83 -8.79
C GLN A 336 0.97 13.81 -7.48
N GLU A 337 0.62 15.01 -7.01
CA GLU A 337 -0.20 15.23 -5.83
C GLU A 337 -1.45 16.03 -6.20
N GLY A 338 -2.59 15.64 -5.62
CA GLY A 338 -3.85 16.35 -5.79
C GLY A 338 -3.84 17.75 -5.16
N ALA A 339 -4.78 18.61 -5.56
CA ALA A 339 -4.87 19.94 -4.99
C ALA A 339 -5.27 19.91 -3.51
N ILE A 340 -4.38 20.36 -2.63
CA ILE A 340 -4.65 20.47 -1.19
C ILE A 340 -5.51 21.70 -0.92
N ARG A 341 -6.73 21.47 -0.39
CA ARG A 341 -7.72 22.51 -0.06
C ARG A 341 -8.22 22.43 1.38
N PHE A 342 -7.52 21.67 2.22
CA PHE A 342 -7.86 21.43 3.61
C PHE A 342 -6.75 21.96 4.54
N ALA A 343 -7.09 22.12 5.82
CA ALA A 343 -6.17 22.62 6.84
C ALA A 343 -5.03 21.62 7.12
N PRO A 344 -3.85 22.07 7.60
CA PRO A 344 -2.77 21.17 8.00
C PRO A 344 -3.24 20.10 9.00
N THR A 345 -2.92 18.83 8.76
CA THR A 345 -3.50 17.72 9.52
C THR A 345 -2.72 17.34 10.79
N TYR A 346 -1.72 18.12 11.18
CA TYR A 346 -1.01 17.94 12.47
C TYR A 346 -0.36 19.25 12.97
N LYS A 347 -0.22 19.49 14.28
CA LYS A 347 -0.60 18.62 15.41
C LYS A 347 -1.83 19.15 16.12
N TYR A 348 -2.83 18.29 16.32
CA TYR A 348 -4.02 18.61 17.11
C TYR A 348 -3.86 18.19 18.58
N CYS A 349 -4.60 18.87 19.46
CA CYS A 349 -4.91 18.37 20.79
C CYS A 349 -5.76 17.10 20.66
N LEU A 350 -5.60 16.15 21.59
CA LEU A 350 -6.37 14.91 21.55
C LEU A 350 -7.86 15.22 21.69
N ASN A 351 -8.69 14.57 20.86
CA ASN A 351 -10.15 14.73 20.84
C ASN A 351 -10.62 16.18 20.62
N SER A 352 -9.89 16.95 19.81
CA SER A 352 -10.20 18.35 19.53
C SER A 352 -9.69 18.77 18.16
N ASP A 353 -10.39 19.72 17.53
CA ASP A 353 -9.94 20.39 16.30
C ASP A 353 -8.97 21.56 16.57
N LEU A 354 -8.55 21.74 17.84
CA LEU A 354 -7.59 22.76 18.22
C LEU A 354 -6.15 22.28 17.98
N TYR A 355 -5.34 23.12 17.33
CA TYR A 355 -3.91 22.85 17.20
C TYR A 355 -3.20 22.91 18.55
N PHE A 356 -2.24 22.02 18.74
CA PHE A 356 -1.43 21.95 19.95
C PHE A 356 -0.62 23.25 20.15
N GLY A 357 -0.50 23.71 21.39
CA GLY A 357 0.18 24.97 21.75
C GLY A 357 -0.66 26.24 21.57
N VAL A 358 -1.96 26.13 21.27
CA VAL A 358 -2.92 27.26 21.38
C VAL A 358 -3.26 27.57 22.85
N VAL A 359 -3.06 26.62 23.77
CA VAL A 359 -3.29 26.82 25.22
C VAL A 359 -2.03 27.40 25.88
N ASN A 360 -2.17 28.57 26.50
CA ASN A 360 -1.10 29.34 27.16
C ASN A 360 -0.19 28.48 28.07
N GLY A 361 1.13 28.54 27.83
CA GLY A 361 2.11 28.43 28.93
C GLY A 361 3.23 27.40 28.83
N THR A 362 3.24 26.46 27.87
CA THR A 362 4.36 25.50 27.76
C THR A 362 5.07 25.61 26.41
N LYS A 363 6.27 26.20 26.47
CA LYS A 363 7.23 26.25 25.36
C LYS A 363 7.57 24.83 24.89
N GLY A 364 7.02 24.43 23.76
CA GLY A 364 7.51 23.33 22.95
C GLY A 364 7.55 23.77 21.50
N GLN A 365 8.74 24.01 20.96
CA GLN A 365 8.93 24.23 19.52
C GLN A 365 8.46 22.99 18.78
N ASN A 366 7.37 23.06 18.02
CA ASN A 366 7.00 22.02 17.07
C ASN A 366 6.22 22.59 15.89
N ASN A 367 6.77 22.41 14.69
CA ASN A 367 6.18 22.88 13.44
C ASN A 367 4.92 22.09 13.09
N ILE A 368 3.91 22.83 12.62
CA ILE A 368 2.67 22.32 12.03
C ILE A 368 3.01 21.52 10.75
N VAL A 369 2.42 20.34 10.61
CA VAL A 369 2.61 19.40 9.50
C VAL A 369 1.34 19.41 8.65
N VAL A 370 1.51 19.49 7.34
CA VAL A 370 0.46 19.08 6.41
C VAL A 370 0.73 17.60 6.11
N LYS A 371 -0.16 16.69 6.53
CA LYS A 371 -0.18 15.33 5.97
C LYS A 371 -1.03 15.36 4.73
N HIS A 372 -0.42 14.85 3.68
CA HIS A 372 -0.98 14.68 2.37
C HIS A 372 -1.99 13.51 2.44
N SER A 373 -3.25 13.77 2.08
CA SER A 373 -4.35 12.81 2.10
C SER A 373 -4.39 11.99 0.82
#